data_AF-A0A0D8J7E0-F1
#
_entry.id   AF-A0A0D8J7E0-F1
#
_cell.length_a   1.000
_cell.length_b   1.000
_cell.length_c   1.000
_cell.angle_alpha   90.00
_cell.angle_beta   90.00
_cell.angle_gamma   90.00
#
_symmetry.space_group_name_H-M   'P 1'
#
loop_
_entity.id
_entity.type
_entity.pdbx_description
1 polymer ?
#
loop_
_entity_poly.entity_id
_entity_poly.type
_entity_poly.pdbx_seq_one_letter_code
_entity_poly.pdbx_strand_id
1 'polypeptide(L)' 'MGDLKNTCFVCKQPVSSENSELNTTVNLPVCVECKSTDAEKKAEKEAFDSLADGFVCGCI' A
#
# COMPACT_ATOMS: atom_id res chain seq x y z
N MET A 1 -4.80 17.59 14.80
CA MET A 1 -5.12 16.68 13.69
C MET A 1 -3.86 16.53 12.86
N GLY A 2 -3.10 15.45 13.05
CA GLY A 2 -1.83 15.23 12.34
C GLY A 2 -2.06 14.25 11.20
N ASP A 3 -1.73 14.71 10.01
CA ASP A 3 -1.84 14.12 8.68
C ASP A 3 -1.34 12.67 8.65
N LEU A 4 -2.24 11.72 8.83
CA LEU A 4 -1.89 10.31 8.97
C LEU A 4 -2.16 9.57 7.66
N LYS A 5 -1.08 9.19 6.97
CA LYS A 5 -0.97 8.07 6.01
C LYS A 5 -1.31 8.33 4.53
N ASN A 6 -0.82 9.42 3.96
CA ASN A 6 -0.67 9.50 2.50
C ASN A 6 0.81 9.33 2.14
N THR A 7 1.35 8.13 2.29
CA THR A 7 2.69 7.78 1.82
C THR A 7 2.58 6.59 0.88
N CYS A 8 3.25 6.66 -0.27
CA CYS A 8 3.21 5.59 -1.25
C CYS A 8 3.67 4.28 -0.59
N PHE A 9 2.88 3.23 -0.68
CA PHE A 9 3.22 1.96 -0.06
C PHE A 9 4.43 1.28 -0.72
N VAL A 10 4.72 1.64 -1.98
CA VAL A 10 5.84 1.13 -2.78
C VAL A 10 7.13 1.88 -2.46
N CYS A 11 7.18 3.18 -2.76
CA CYS A 11 8.41 3.99 -2.60
C CYS A 11 8.53 4.69 -1.24
N LYS A 12 7.53 4.55 -0.35
CA LYS A 12 7.47 5.20 0.98
C LYS A 12 7.51 6.74 0.93
N GLN A 13 7.40 7.35 -0.26
CA GLN A 13 7.43 8.80 -0.41
C GLN A 13 6.10 9.43 0.01
N PRO A 14 6.15 10.67 0.53
CA PRO A 14 4.94 11.42 0.84
C PRO A 14 4.15 11.70 -0.43
N VAL A 15 2.88 11.34 -0.42
CA VAL A 15 1.93 11.58 -1.52
C VAL A 15 0.74 12.35 -0.99
N SER A 16 -0.04 12.92 -1.90
CA SER A 16 -1.30 13.59 -1.57
C SER A 16 -2.44 12.79 -2.17
N SER A 17 -3.65 12.87 -1.59
CA SER A 17 -4.84 12.19 -2.14
C SER A 17 -5.15 12.58 -3.60
N GLU A 18 -4.65 13.72 -4.08
CA GLU A 18 -4.74 14.15 -5.49
C GLU A 18 -3.69 13.50 -6.41
N ASN A 19 -2.53 13.12 -5.87
CA ASN A 19 -1.37 12.57 -6.61
C ASN A 19 -1.08 11.10 -6.24
N SER A 20 -2.01 10.45 -5.55
CA SER A 20 -1.97 9.02 -5.22
C SER A 20 -3.33 8.40 -5.38
N GLU A 21 -3.35 7.14 -5.79
CA GLU A 21 -4.57 6.35 -5.86
C GLU A 21 -4.55 5.22 -4.83
N LEU A 22 -5.73 4.77 -4.40
CA LEU A 22 -5.83 3.60 -3.54
C LEU A 22 -5.78 2.35 -4.40
N ASN A 23 -4.83 1.49 -4.13
CA ASN A 23 -4.78 0.19 -4.77
C ASN A 23 -5.84 -0.73 -4.15
N THR A 24 -6.77 -1.24 -4.94
CA THR A 24 -7.89 -2.07 -4.47
C THR A 24 -7.48 -3.46 -3.99
N THR A 25 -6.31 -3.96 -4.40
CA THR A 25 -5.81 -5.28 -4.03
C THR A 25 -5.38 -5.30 -2.56
N VAL A 26 -4.67 -4.26 -2.13
CA VAL A 26 -4.07 -4.17 -0.78
C VAL A 26 -4.66 -3.05 0.08
N ASN A 27 -5.55 -2.24 -0.48
CA ASN A 27 -6.14 -1.04 0.15
C ASN A 27 -5.08 -0.05 0.67
N LEU A 28 -3.99 0.12 -0.07
CA LEU A 28 -2.89 1.03 0.28
C LEU A 28 -2.70 2.11 -0.80
N PRO A 29 -2.29 3.33 -0.41
CA PRO A 29 -2.08 4.44 -1.35
C PRO A 29 -0.80 4.27 -2.17
N VAL A 30 -0.89 4.45 -3.49
CA VAL A 30 0.21 4.37 -4.45
C VAL A 30 0.37 5.70 -5.20
N CYS A 31 1.60 6.21 -5.32
CA CYS A 31 1.84 7.39 -6.15
C CYS A 31 1.64 7.07 -7.63
N VAL A 32 1.34 8.08 -8.44
CA VAL A 32 1.23 7.93 -9.90
C VAL A 32 2.49 7.40 -10.58
N GLU A 33 3.68 7.56 -9.96
CA GLU A 33 4.94 7.03 -10.49
C GLU A 33 5.11 5.53 -10.26
N CYS A 34 4.63 5.02 -9.12
CA CYS A 34 4.64 3.59 -8.83
C CYS A 34 3.39 2.89 -9.36
N LYS A 35 2.31 3.63 -9.61
CA LYS A 35 1.05 3.09 -10.13
C LYS A 35 1.27 2.38 -11.46
N SER A 36 0.72 1.16 -11.60
CA SER A 36 0.85 0.33 -12.81
C SER A 36 2.28 -0.06 -13.16
N THR A 37 3.22 0.02 -12.20
CA THR A 37 4.60 -0.46 -12.40
C THR A 37 4.78 -1.88 -11.87
N ASP A 38 5.87 -2.53 -12.28
CA ASP A 38 6.23 -3.86 -11.76
C ASP A 38 6.47 -3.82 -10.24
N ALA A 39 6.97 -2.69 -9.72
CA ALA A 39 7.18 -2.48 -8.29
C ALA A 39 5.86 -2.46 -7.49
N GLU A 40 4.80 -1.88 -8.05
CA GLU A 40 3.46 -1.95 -7.44
C GLU A 40 2.97 -3.39 -7.39
N LYS A 41 2.99 -4.12 -8.52
CA LYS A 41 2.53 -5.53 -8.56
C LYS A 41 3.26 -6.43 -7.57
N LYS A 42 4.57 -6.25 -7.46
CA LYS A 42 5.38 -7.00 -6.51
C LYS A 42 4.98 -6.65 -5.07
N ALA A 43 4.89 -5.36 -4.75
CA ALA A 43 4.51 -4.89 -3.43
C ALA A 43 3.06 -5.28 -3.06
N GLU A 44 2.12 -5.27 -4.02
CA GLU A 44 0.75 -5.75 -3.84
C GLU A 44 0.75 -7.21 -3.41
N LYS A 45 1.50 -8.06 -4.13
CA LYS A 45 1.59 -9.48 -3.83
C LYS A 45 2.23 -9.74 -2.46
N GLU A 46 3.33 -9.05 -2.14
CA GLU A 46 4.02 -9.19 -0.85
C GLU A 46 3.15 -8.69 0.32
N ALA A 47 2.45 -7.57 0.15
CA ALA A 47 1.55 -7.03 1.18
C ALA A 47 0.30 -7.88 1.34
N PHE A 48 -0.28 -8.40 0.25
CA PHE A 48 -1.42 -9.31 0.29
C PHE A 48 -1.05 -10.65 0.95
N ASP A 49 0.13 -11.18 0.63
CA ASP A 49 0.68 -12.40 1.23
C ASP A 49 0.95 -12.22 2.73
N SER A 50 1.57 -11.08 3.13
CA SER A 50 1.77 -10.74 4.55
C SER A 50 0.46 -10.48 5.31
N LEU A 51 -0.57 -9.92 4.65
CA LEU A 51 -1.89 -9.74 5.24
C LEU A 51 -2.63 -11.07 5.40
N ALA A 52 -2.47 -11.99 4.44
CA ALA A 52 -3.04 -13.32 4.50
C ALA A 52 -2.36 -14.18 5.59
N ASP A 53 -1.04 -14.08 5.73
CA ASP A 53 -0.27 -14.76 6.78
C ASP A 53 -0.52 -14.11 8.16
N GLY A 54 -0.68 -12.78 8.20
CA GLY A 54 -1.01 -12.00 9.40
C GLY A 54 -2.44 -12.17 9.92
N PHE A 55 -3.36 -12.74 9.14
CA PHE A 55 -4.70 -13.11 9.64
C PHE A 55 -4.66 -14.35 10.56
N VAL A 56 -3.49 -14.98 10.71
CA VAL A 56 -3.21 -16.07 11.65
C VAL A 56 -2.35 -15.60 12.84
N CYS A 57 -2.39 -14.31 13.22
CA CYS A 57 -1.87 -13.90 14.52
C CYS A 57 -2.94 -14.17 15.60
N GLY A 58 -2.82 -15.34 16.21
CA GLY A 58 -3.68 -15.85 17.26
C GLY A 58 -3.94 -14.86 18.40
N CYS A 59 -5.15 -14.31 18.42
CA CYS A 59 -5.80 -13.94 19.66
C CYS A 59 -6.62 -15.14 20.14
N ILE A 60 -5.97 -16.08 20.83
CA ILE A 60 -6.62 -16.91 21.86
C ILE A 60 -5.84 -16.80 23.15
#